data_AF-A0A2D5I2Z5-F1
#
_entry.id   AF-A0A2D5I2Z5-F1
#
_cell.length_a   1.000
_cell.length_b   1.000
_cell.length_c   1.000
_cell.angle_alpha   90.00
_cell.angle_beta   90.00
_cell.angle_gamma   90.00
#
_symmetry.space_group_name_H-M   'P 1'
#
loop_
_entity.id
_entity.type
_entity.pdbx_description
1 polymer ?
#
loop_
_entity_poly.entity_id
_entity_poly.type
_entity_poly.pdbx_seq_one_letter_code
_entity_poly.pdbx_strand_id
1 'polypeptide(L)' 'MADIFRGNIVDVTDKTYTIELTGDEDKFLAFLSSIDEEFVIEVARTGSSGLARGEKSLSL' A
#
# COMPACT_ATOMS: atom_id res chain seq x y z
N MET A 1 12.83 -2.53 -2.01
CA MET A 1 11.53 -3.06 -1.51
C MET A 1 10.35 -2.49 -2.31
N ALA A 2 10.25 -1.17 -2.49
CA ALA A 2 9.20 -0.53 -3.28
C ALA A 2 9.02 -1.18 -4.67
N ASP A 3 10.09 -1.34 -5.46
CA ASP A 3 10.02 -1.95 -6.79
C ASP A 3 9.48 -3.39 -6.80
N ILE A 4 9.88 -4.22 -5.82
CA ILE A 4 9.44 -5.62 -5.69
C ILE A 4 7.92 -5.66 -5.51
N PHE A 5 7.39 -4.76 -4.70
CA PHE A 5 5.96 -4.63 -4.44
C PHE A 5 5.27 -3.70 -5.43
N ARG A 6 5.93 -3.20 -6.47
CA ARG A 6 5.38 -2.21 -7.41
C ARG A 6 4.76 -1.01 -6.69
N GLY A 7 5.42 -0.56 -5.63
CA GLY A 7 5.11 0.69 -4.93
C GLY A 7 5.92 1.84 -5.54
N ASN A 8 5.44 3.07 -5.33
CA ASN A 8 6.09 4.29 -5.81
C ASN A 8 6.71 5.03 -4.63
N ILE A 9 7.94 5.51 -4.77
CA ILE A 9 8.49 6.49 -3.83
C ILE A 9 7.94 7.85 -4.24
N VAL A 10 7.18 8.49 -3.36
CA VAL A 10 6.47 9.75 -3.65
C VAL A 10 7.09 10.95 -2.95
N ASP A 11 7.91 10.73 -1.93
CA ASP A 11 8.68 11.77 -1.25
C ASP A 11 10.01 11.22 -0.74
N VAL A 12 11.03 12.08 -0.71
CA VAL A 12 12.41 11.75 -0.34
C VAL A 12 13.02 12.88 0.47
N THR A 13 13.57 12.55 1.63
CA THR A 13 14.45 13.44 2.40
C THR A 13 15.77 12.75 2.70
N ASP A 14 16.70 13.44 3.36
CA ASP A 14 17.97 12.86 3.81
C ASP A 14 17.79 11.70 4.82
N LYS A 15 16.60 11.58 5.43
CA LYS A 15 16.34 10.62 6.52
C LYS A 15 15.15 9.71 6.28
N THR A 16 14.29 10.03 5.32
CA THR A 16 12.99 9.35 5.16
C THR A 16 12.63 9.16 3.70
N TYR A 17 11.86 8.10 3.45
CA TYR A 17 11.18 7.85 2.19
C TYR A 17 9.69 7.67 2.47
N THR A 18 8.85 8.30 1.65
CA THR A 18 7.41 8.02 1.65
C THR A 18 7.09 7.12 0.47
N ILE A 19 6.48 5.97 0.75
CA ILE A 19 6.15 4.95 -0.26
C ILE A 19 4.63 4.86 -0.38
N GLU A 20 4.12 5.08 -1.59
CA GLU A 20 2.75 4.77 -1.96
C GLU A 20 2.66 3.32 -2.46
N LEU A 21 1.71 2.57 -1.92
CA LEU A 21 1.45 1.19 -2.33
C LEU A 21 -0.04 0.97 -2.58
N THR A 22 -0.35 0.40 -3.74
CA THR A 22 -1.71 -0.06 -4.09
C THR A 22 -1.73 -1.58 -4.27
N GLY A 23 -2.76 -2.22 -3.71
CA GLY A 23 -2.91 -3.66 -3.74
C GLY A 23 -4.09 -4.14 -2.91
N ASP A 24 -4.25 -5.46 -2.87
CA ASP A 24 -5.10 -6.12 -1.88
C ASP A 24 -4.43 -6.10 -0.49
N GLU A 25 -5.17 -6.60 0.50
CA GLU A 25 -4.72 -6.64 1.88
C GLU A 25 -3.47 -7.53 2.05
N ASP A 26 -3.43 -8.69 1.39
CA ASP A 26 -2.32 -9.63 1.48
C ASP A 26 -1.00 -9.00 1.00
N LYS A 27 -1.03 -8.28 -0.13
CA LYS A 27 0.15 -7.57 -0.62
C LYS A 27 0.61 -6.49 0.34
N PHE A 28 -0.31 -5.75 0.95
CA PHE A 28 0.01 -4.71 1.93
C PHE A 28 0.65 -5.31 3.20
N LEU A 29 0.08 -6.38 3.74
CA LEU A 29 0.60 -7.08 4.92
C LEU A 29 1.98 -7.69 4.64
N ALA A 30 2.17 -8.28 3.47
CA ALA A 30 3.47 -8.81 3.05
C ALA A 30 4.52 -7.72 2.88
N PHE A 31 4.13 -6.52 2.43
CA PHE A 31 5.05 -5.39 2.36
C PHE A 31 5.49 -4.95 3.76
N LEU A 32 4.54 -4.76 4.68
CA LEU A 32 4.84 -4.37 6.05
C LEU A 32 5.71 -5.40 6.79
N SER A 33 5.43 -6.70 6.62
CA SER A 33 6.24 -7.76 7.26
C SER A 33 7.64 -7.92 6.66
N SER A 34 7.89 -7.35 5.48
CA SER A 34 9.21 -7.37 4.83
C SER A 34 10.13 -6.23 5.28
N ILE A 35 9.62 -5.30 6.09
CA ILE A 35 10.35 -4.15 6.64
C ILE A 35 10.37 -4.30 8.16
N ASP A 36 11.50 -3.95 8.79
CA ASP A 36 11.56 -3.91 10.25
C ASP A 36 10.64 -2.80 10.79
N GLU A 37 9.85 -3.11 11.82
CA GLU A 37 8.87 -2.20 12.40
C GLU A 37 9.55 -0.92 12.94
N GLU A 38 10.81 -1.01 13.37
CA GLU A 38 11.59 0.16 13.83
C GLU A 38 11.84 1.21 12.74
N PHE A 39 11.75 0.84 11.45
CA PHE A 39 11.91 1.77 10.32
C PHE A 39 10.59 2.39 9.84
N VAL A 40 9.44 1.94 10.36
CA VAL A 40 8.12 2.46 9.99
C VAL A 40 7.77 3.63 10.91
N ILE A 41 7.88 4.85 10.38
CA ILE A 41 7.54 6.07 11.14
C ILE A 41 6.03 6.24 11.25
N GLU A 42 5.31 6.10 10.13
CA GLU A 42 3.87 6.24 10.08
C GLU A 42 3.25 5.45 8.93
N VAL A 43 1.95 5.15 9.05
CA VAL A 43 1.15 4.45 8.04
C VAL A 43 -0.21 5.12 7.92
N ALA A 44 -0.54 5.60 6.71
CA ALA A 44 -1.87 6.07 6.36
C ALA A 44 -2.53 5.09 5.38
N ARG A 45 -3.75 4.61 5.68
CA ARG A 45 -4.51 3.69 4.82
C ARG A 45 -5.92 4.20 4.56
N THR A 46 -6.36 4.04 3.33
CA THR A 46 -7.73 4.37 2.89
C THR A 46 -8.77 3.31 3.27
N GLY A 47 -8.33 2.13 3.72
CA GLY A 47 -9.19 0.94 3.82
C GLY A 47 -9.44 0.28 2.47
N SER A 48 -10.27 -0.76 2.46
CA SER A 48 -10.65 -1.49 1.25
C SER A 48 -11.70 -0.73 0.45
N SER A 49 -11.53 -0.70 -0.87
CA SER A 49 -12.53 -0.24 -1.83
C SER A 49 -12.69 -1.32 -2.89
N GLY A 50 -13.93 -1.68 -3.18
CA GLY A 50 -14.24 -2.85 -4.00
C GLY A 50 -15.43 -2.64 -4.91
N LEU A 51 -15.33 -3.20 -6.12
CA LEU A 51 -16.43 -3.34 -7.06
C LEU A 51 -16.64 -4.82 -7.35
N ALA A 52 -17.89 -5.23 -7.54
CA ALA A 52 -18.17 -6.58 -7.99
C ALA A 52 -17.60 -6.79 -9.41
N ARG A 53 -17.13 -8.01 -9.69
CA ARG A 53 -16.62 -8.39 -11.01
C ARG A 53 -17.76 -8.83 -11.92
N GLY A 54 -17.59 -8.60 -13.22
CA GLY A 54 -18.57 -8.98 -14.24
C GLY A 54 -19.77 -8.03 -14.25
N GLU A 55 -20.96 -8.58 -14.49
CA GLU A 55 -22.18 -7.78 -14.71
C GLU A 55 -22.83 -7.27 -13.43
N LYS A 56 -22.37 -7.69 -12.24
CA LYS A 56 -22.92 -7.20 -10.97
C LYS A 56 -22.40 -5.79 -10.72
N SER A 57 -23.31 -4.84 -10.48
CA SER A 57 -22.97 -3.48 -10.05
C SER A 57 -23.81 -3.05 -8.85
N LEU A 58 -23.25 -2.20 -7.99
CA LEU A 58 -24.02 -1.46 -7.00
C LEU A 58 -24.57 -0.20 -7.68
N SER A 59 -25.89 -0.08 -7.78
CA SER A 59 -26.58 1.12 -8.27
C SER A 59 -27.22 1.88 -7.11
N LEU A 60 -27.40 3.19 -7.29
CA LEU A 60 -28.10 4.08 -6.35
C LEU A 60 -29.62 3.89 -6.41
#